data_AF-A0A350Y6Q8-F1
#
_entry.id   AF-A0A350Y6Q8-F1
#
_cell.length_a   1.000
_cell.length_b   1.000
_cell.length_c   1.000
_cell.angle_alpha   90.00
_cell.angle_beta   90.00
_cell.angle_gamma   90.00
#
_symmetry.space_group_name_H-M   'P 1'
#
loop_
_entity.id
_entity.type
_entity.pdbx_description
1 polymer ?
#
loop_
_entity_poly.entity_id
_entity_poly.type
_entity_poly.pdbx_seq_one_letter_code
_entity_poly.pdbx_strand_id
1 'polypeptide(L)'
;MGKIKVFRDKNQDYKRTGDFIYEGKDFYIDQHWGGNAPNYNDIELWSAGCLVGRTKAGHEEFMKIIKQDPRYIKNKRYSFSSIVIDGTDLFKKYPL
;
A
#
# COMPACT_ATOMS: atom_id res chain seq x y z
N MET A 1 1.10 14.95 -11.42
CA MET A 1 0.27 13.78 -11.78
C MET A 1 0.91 13.03 -12.93
N GLY A 2 0.96 11.69 -12.85
CA GLY A 2 1.55 10.83 -13.88
C GLY A 2 0.63 9.67 -14.21
N LYS A 3 0.74 9.12 -15.41
CA LYS A 3 0.02 7.89 -15.80
C LYS A 3 0.68 6.71 -15.09
N ILE A 4 -0.04 6.08 -14.17
CA ILE A 4 0.44 4.91 -13.45
C ILE A 4 -0.47 3.73 -13.78
N LYS A 5 0.17 2.61 -14.15
CA LYS A 5 -0.49 1.32 -14.33
C LYS A 5 -0.29 0.48 -13.07
N VAL A 6 -1.37 -0.15 -12.63
CA VAL A 6 -1.43 -0.94 -11.40
C VAL A 6 -2.20 -2.23 -11.65
N PHE A 7 -1.75 -3.32 -11.02
CA PHE A 7 -2.42 -4.62 -11.07
C PHE A 7 -3.41 -4.73 -9.90
N ARG A 8 -4.65 -5.09 -10.20
CA ARG A 8 -5.73 -5.26 -9.22
C ARG A 8 -6.02 -6.75 -9.05
N ASP A 9 -5.57 -7.29 -7.92
CA ASP A 9 -5.80 -8.67 -7.49
C ASP A 9 -7.24 -8.85 -6.98
N LYS A 10 -8.17 -9.04 -7.91
CA LYS A 10 -9.61 -9.20 -7.59
C LYS A 10 -9.95 -10.59 -7.05
N ASN A 11 -9.14 -11.59 -7.38
CA ASN A 11 -9.30 -12.99 -6.96
C ASN A 11 -8.46 -13.34 -5.71
N GLN A 12 -7.67 -12.39 -5.20
CA GLN A 12 -6.89 -12.49 -3.96
C GLN A 12 -5.89 -13.64 -3.97
N ASP A 13 -5.27 -13.91 -5.12
CA ASP A 13 -4.30 -15.00 -5.28
C ASP A 13 -2.84 -14.54 -5.16
N TYR A 14 -2.64 -13.24 -4.93
CA TYR A 14 -1.34 -12.58 -4.76
C TYR A 14 -0.44 -12.65 -6.00
N LYS A 15 -0.99 -12.85 -7.20
CA LYS A 15 -0.25 -12.94 -8.46
C LYS A 15 -0.71 -11.91 -9.47
N ARG A 16 0.25 -11.24 -10.12
CA ARG A 16 -0.05 -10.28 -11.21
C ARG A 16 -0.56 -10.94 -12.50
N THR A 17 -0.32 -12.24 -12.67
CA THR A 17 -0.63 -12.93 -13.92
C THR A 17 -2.13 -13.08 -14.08
N GLY A 18 -2.70 -12.40 -15.07
CA GLY A 18 -4.16 -12.41 -15.31
C GLY A 18 -4.92 -11.33 -14.55
N ASP A 19 -4.24 -10.54 -13.71
CA ASP A 19 -4.85 -9.43 -12.98
C ASP A 19 -5.36 -8.34 -13.91
N PHE A 20 -6.43 -7.68 -13.47
CA PHE A 20 -6.93 -6.50 -14.14
C PHE A 20 -5.92 -5.34 -14.00
N ILE A 21 -5.50 -4.79 -15.13
CA ILE A 21 -4.64 -3.60 -15.15
C ILE A 21 -5.53 -2.36 -15.14
N TYR A 22 -5.42 -1.57 -14.08
CA TYR A 22 -6.00 -0.25 -14.02
C TYR A 22 -4.96 0.80 -14.43
N GLU A 23 -5.35 1.75 -15.27
CA GLU A 23 -4.53 2.91 -15.62
C GLU A 23 -5.28 4.18 -15.22
N GLY A 24 -4.82 4.85 -14.18
CA GLY A 24 -5.40 6.12 -13.76
C GLY A 24 -4.53 7.28 -14.24
N LYS A 25 -5.22 8.38 -14.55
CA LYS A 25 -4.58 9.65 -14.95
C LYS A 25 -4.36 10.57 -13.75
N ASP A 26 -5.07 10.32 -12.64
CA ASP A 26 -5.26 11.28 -11.54
C ASP A 26 -5.13 10.66 -10.14
N PHE A 27 -4.15 9.78 -9.91
CA PHE A 27 -3.85 9.28 -8.56
C PHE A 27 -2.35 9.19 -8.27
N TYR A 28 -2.03 9.12 -6.98
CA TYR A 28 -0.70 8.83 -6.44
C TYR A 28 -0.71 7.51 -5.68
N ILE A 29 0.46 6.91 -5.47
CA ILE A 29 0.62 5.72 -4.63
C ILE A 29 1.22 6.17 -3.31
N ASP A 30 0.47 6.01 -2.23
CA ASP A 30 0.91 6.31 -0.87
C ASP A 30 0.40 5.28 0.14
N GLN A 31 0.64 5.54 1.43
CA GLN A 31 0.07 4.76 2.51
C GLN A 31 -1.08 5.53 3.15
N HIS A 32 -2.25 4.91 3.27
CA HIS A 32 -3.40 5.51 3.94
C HIS A 32 -4.36 4.47 4.53
N TRP A 33 -5.51 4.92 5.02
CA TRP A 33 -6.57 4.07 5.54
C TRP A 33 -7.75 3.98 4.56
N GLY A 34 -8.45 2.85 4.57
CA GLY A 34 -9.50 2.52 3.62
C GLY A 34 -10.90 2.88 4.08
N GLY A 35 -11.10 4.08 4.62
CA GLY A 35 -12.44 4.58 4.90
C GLY A 35 -13.22 3.87 6.02
N ASN A 36 -12.58 2.96 6.79
CA ASN A 36 -13.29 1.99 7.62
C ASN A 36 -14.23 1.11 6.80
N ALA A 37 -13.75 0.58 5.66
CA ALA A 37 -14.53 -0.28 4.78
C ALA A 37 -15.28 -1.36 5.60
N PRO A 38 -16.60 -1.52 5.36
CA PRO A 38 -17.47 -2.32 6.22
C PRO A 38 -17.17 -3.82 6.11
N ASN A 39 -16.75 -4.27 4.93
CA ASN A 39 -16.35 -5.65 4.70
C ASN A 39 -14.86 -5.82 5.06
N TYR A 40 -14.55 -6.86 5.85
CA TYR A 40 -13.18 -7.17 6.24
C TYR A 40 -12.30 -7.57 5.04
N ASN A 41 -12.89 -8.26 4.07
CA ASN A 41 -12.18 -8.83 2.90
C ASN A 41 -12.23 -7.93 1.66
N ASP A 42 -12.78 -6.72 1.78
CA ASP A 42 -12.91 -5.82 0.64
C ASP A 42 -12.53 -4.38 1.03
N ILE A 43 -11.48 -3.87 0.37
CA ILE A 43 -11.01 -2.49 0.49
C ILE A 43 -11.61 -1.60 -0.62
N GLU A 44 -12.43 -2.18 -1.49
CA GLU A 44 -13.13 -1.55 -2.60
C GLU A 44 -12.21 -0.64 -3.44
N LEU A 45 -12.63 0.61 -3.63
CA LEU A 45 -11.95 1.65 -4.39
C LEU A 45 -10.94 2.44 -3.55
N TRP A 46 -10.77 2.11 -2.27
CA TRP A 46 -9.79 2.78 -1.42
C TRP A 46 -8.36 2.42 -1.81
N SER A 47 -8.12 1.32 -2.54
CA SER A 47 -6.80 1.05 -3.10
C SER A 47 -6.91 0.80 -4.60
N ALA A 48 -6.25 1.64 -5.40
CA ALA A 48 -5.88 1.29 -6.76
C ALA A 48 -4.49 0.64 -6.84
N GLY A 49 -3.77 0.51 -5.72
CA GLY A 49 -2.34 0.20 -5.69
C GLY A 49 -1.61 0.89 -4.52
N CYS A 50 -2.31 1.76 -3.79
CA CYS A 50 -1.87 2.29 -2.50
C CYS A 50 -1.74 1.16 -1.48
N LEU A 51 -0.84 1.36 -0.51
CA LEU A 51 -0.67 0.46 0.63
C LEU A 51 -1.68 0.88 1.71
N VAL A 52 -2.81 0.17 1.77
CA VAL A 52 -3.97 0.62 2.55
C VAL A 52 -4.27 -0.32 3.71
N GLY A 53 -4.33 0.23 4.91
CA GLY A 53 -4.94 -0.46 6.07
C GLY A 53 -6.45 -0.23 6.09
N ARG A 54 -7.26 -1.24 6.40
CA ARG A 54 -8.74 -1.12 6.35
C ARG A 54 -9.31 -0.03 7.25
N THR A 55 -8.84 0.04 8.51
CA THR A 55 -9.44 0.90 9.53
C THR A 55 -8.60 2.14 9.80
N LYS A 56 -9.27 3.23 10.16
CA LYS A 56 -8.64 4.45 10.66
C LYS A 56 -7.82 4.15 11.92
N ALA A 57 -8.38 3.38 12.85
CA ALA A 57 -7.72 3.03 14.10
C ALA A 57 -6.38 2.30 13.87
N GLY A 58 -6.35 1.31 12.97
CA GLY A 58 -5.11 0.59 12.65
C GLY A 58 -4.09 1.49 11.97
N HIS A 59 -4.53 2.42 11.12
CA HIS A 59 -3.62 3.41 10.54
C HIS A 59 -3.09 4.40 11.59
N GLU A 60 -3.89 4.82 12.57
CA GLU A 60 -3.42 5.64 13.69
C GLU A 60 -2.35 4.91 14.53
N GLU A 61 -2.53 3.62 14.79
CA GLU A 61 -1.53 2.78 15.45
C GLU A 61 -0.24 2.68 14.63
N PHE A 62 -0.36 2.43 13.33
CA PHE A 62 0.78 2.45 12.40
C PHE A 62 1.52 3.79 12.44
N MET A 63 0.79 4.91 12.39
CA MET A 63 1.37 6.26 12.47
C MET A 63 2.06 6.51 13.82
N LYS A 64 1.52 6.00 14.94
CA LYS A 64 2.18 6.08 16.26
C LYS A 64 3.52 5.35 16.27
N ILE A 65 3.65 4.23 15.55
CA ILE A 65 4.90 3.48 15.46
C ILE A 65 5.92 4.25 14.63
N ILE A 66 5.60 4.59 13.38
CA ILE A 66 6.60 5.19 12.48
C ILE A 66 7.03 6.59 12.91
N LYS A 67 6.17 7.34 13.62
CA LYS A 67 6.52 8.68 14.14
C LYS A 67 7.50 8.63 15.32
N GLN A 68 7.87 7.45 15.82
CA GLN A 68 8.97 7.28 16.78
C GLN A 68 10.35 7.32 16.10
N ASP A 69 10.41 7.34 14.77
CA ASP A 69 11.68 7.41 14.03
C ASP A 69 12.49 8.67 14.43
N PRO A 70 13.77 8.51 14.83
CA PRO A 70 14.63 9.64 15.22
C PRO A 70 14.75 10.72 14.14
N ARG A 71 14.68 10.36 12.85
CA ARG A 71 14.73 11.29 11.72
C ARG A 71 13.49 12.18 11.70
N TYR A 72 12.31 11.61 11.95
CA TYR A 72 11.07 12.36 12.08
C TYR A 72 11.00 13.17 13.37
N ILE A 73 11.56 12.66 14.48
CA ILE A 73 11.64 13.42 15.74
C ILE A 73 12.51 14.67 15.55
N LYS A 74 13.69 14.52 14.94
CA LYS A 74 14.63 15.61 14.66
C LYS A 74 14.13 16.59 13.60
N ASN A 75 13.40 16.09 12.59
CA ASN A 75 12.85 16.90 11.51
C ASN A 75 11.42 16.48 11.16
N LYS A 76 10.44 17.30 11.55
CA LYS A 76 9.01 17.04 11.28
C LYS A 76 8.62 17.12 9.80
N ARG A 77 9.52 17.56 8.92
CA ARG A 77 9.38 17.52 7.45
C ARG A 77 9.96 16.26 6.82
N TYR A 78 10.42 15.29 7.62
CA TYR A 78 10.90 14.01 7.11
C TYR A 78 9.76 13.23 6.42
N SER A 79 9.99 12.82 5.17
CA SER A 79 9.07 12.00 4.40
C SER A 79 9.43 10.52 4.55
N PHE A 80 8.47 9.72 4.98
CA PHE A 80 8.63 8.26 5.03
C PHE A 80 8.57 7.69 3.62
N SER A 81 9.47 6.74 3.33
CA SER A 81 9.52 6.02 2.06
C SER A 81 9.21 4.55 2.29
N SER A 82 8.53 3.93 1.33
CA SER A 82 8.27 2.48 1.31
C SER A 82 8.92 1.87 0.09
N ILE A 83 9.43 0.65 0.23
CA ILE A 83 9.93 -0.15 -0.88
C ILE A 83 9.04 -1.39 -0.94
N VAL A 84 8.46 -1.64 -2.11
CA VAL A 84 7.71 -2.86 -2.39
C VAL A 84 8.60 -3.75 -3.23
N ILE A 85 8.79 -4.99 -2.79
CA ILE A 85 9.57 -6.01 -3.49
C ILE A 85 8.58 -7.01 -4.08
N ASP A 86 8.81 -7.44 -5.32
CA ASP A 86 8.03 -8.53 -5.91
C ASP A 86 8.25 -9.83 -5.12
N GLY A 87 7.17 -10.51 -4.74
CA GLY A 87 7.26 -11.75 -3.98
C GLY A 87 8.09 -12.82 -4.69
N THR A 88 8.00 -12.90 -6.01
CA THR A 88 8.80 -13.84 -6.81
C THR A 88 10.28 -13.53 -6.71
N ASP A 89 10.65 -12.26 -6.75
CA ASP A 89 12.05 -11.84 -6.65
C ASP A 89 12.60 -12.02 -5.24
N LEU A 90 11.77 -11.82 -4.22
CA LEU A 90 12.12 -12.13 -2.83
C LEU A 90 12.47 -13.61 -2.67
N PHE A 91 11.61 -14.52 -3.15
CA PHE A 91 11.81 -15.97 -3.00
C PHE A 91 12.91 -16.53 -3.91
N LYS A 92 13.20 -15.90 -5.06
CA LYS A 92 14.41 -16.26 -5.84
C LYS A 92 15.69 -16.01 -5.06
N LYS A 93 15.74 -14.93 -4.28
CA LYS A 93 16.92 -14.55 -3.49
C LYS A 93 16.99 -15.29 -2.14
N TYR A 94 15.84 -15.56 -1.54
CA TYR A 94 15.72 -16.27 -0.27
C TYR A 94 14.66 -17.38 -0.41
N PRO A 95 15.05 -18.56 -0.92
CA PRO A 95 14.15 -19.70 -1.02
C PRO A 95 13.65 -20.13 0.36
N LEU A 96 12.39 -20.59 0.42
CA LEU A 96 11.78 -21.15 1.65
C LEU A 96 12.37 -22.52 2.01
#